data_AF-A0A1H5Q510-F1
#
_entry.id   AF-A0A1H5Q510-F1
#
_cell.length_a   1.000
_cell.length_b   1.000
_cell.length_c   1.000
_cell.angle_alpha   90.00
_cell.angle_beta   90.00
_cell.angle_gamma   90.00
#
_symmetry.space_group_name_H-M   'P 1'
#
loop_
_entity.id
_entity.type
_entity.pdbx_description
1 polymer ?
#
loop_
_entity_poly.entity_id
_entity_poly.type
_entity_poly.pdbx_seq_one_letter_code
_entity_poly.pdbx_strand_id
1 'polypeptide(L)'
;MTTAFWRLWTAAGLSSLADGVLKVALPLVAVGYTREPALIAGLAFAFSLPWLLFALLAGAVVDRLDRRRAMLAANLARGGLLAAVTLLTVFGAGSIWALYVVAVGVGCAETVYDTAAQSIVPQVVGREQLARANGRMFAAEQTANEFAGPPLAGVLAAAGVVAALVTPVALWAVAVAALLLVRGEYRIPRESRTTLRADIADGLRFLLRHKVLRTFSLMVGTYNFATGATFAVLVLYAVGPGSAMGLSAPAFGLLMATSAAGGLTGSVLAEAAERRLGRIRALWISWSAGALSVGTLAVTAKPYAVGTGFFLGGVGVMVSNVVMVSLRQRLTPDRLLGRLNSSHRLVAWGTKSLGALAGGAIAQAFGLRTVFVVMAVLAFAVVAGLRVLTEDQSECVSA
;
A
#
# COMPACT_ATOMS: atom_id res chain seq x y z
N MET A 1 24.00 -3.68 -8.06
CA MET A 1 23.25 -3.84 -6.78
C MET A 1 24.08 -4.63 -5.80
N THR A 2 24.12 -4.21 -4.54
CA THR A 2 24.98 -4.77 -3.48
C THR A 2 24.34 -5.96 -2.78
N THR A 3 25.12 -6.77 -2.07
CA THR A 3 24.61 -7.86 -1.22
C THR A 3 23.69 -7.35 -0.12
N ALA A 4 23.95 -6.15 0.42
CA ALA A 4 23.10 -5.51 1.41
C ALA A 4 21.70 -5.20 0.85
N PHE A 5 21.60 -4.75 -0.40
CA PHE A 5 20.31 -4.55 -1.07
C PHE A 5 19.52 -5.84 -1.17
N TRP A 6 20.15 -6.95 -1.60
CA TRP A 6 19.43 -8.22 -1.74
C TRP A 6 18.96 -8.79 -0.41
N ARG A 7 19.74 -8.62 0.67
CA ARG A 7 19.30 -9.00 2.02
C ARG A 7 18.10 -8.17 2.49
N LEU A 8 18.12 -6.86 2.25
CA LEU A 8 16.98 -5.97 2.52
C LEU A 8 15.76 -6.37 1.68
N TRP A 9 15.95 -6.65 0.40
CA TRP A 9 14.90 -7.06 -0.53
C TRP A 9 14.24 -8.37 -0.09
N THR A 10 15.04 -9.37 0.31
CA THR A 10 14.52 -10.64 0.85
C THR A 10 13.74 -10.41 2.14
N ALA A 11 14.24 -9.59 3.06
CA ALA A 11 13.52 -9.27 4.29
C ALA A 11 12.18 -8.56 4.03
N ALA A 12 12.17 -7.57 3.12
CA ALA A 12 10.96 -6.86 2.72
C ALA A 12 9.93 -7.79 2.08
N GLY A 13 10.37 -8.66 1.16
CA GLY A 13 9.51 -9.65 0.52
C GLY A 13 8.90 -10.65 1.52
N LEU A 14 9.71 -11.21 2.43
CA LEU A 14 9.22 -12.15 3.44
C LEU A 14 8.26 -11.50 4.43
N SER A 15 8.57 -10.28 4.90
CA SER A 15 7.65 -9.52 5.76
C SER A 15 6.34 -9.22 5.06
N SER A 16 6.41 -8.81 3.79
CA SER A 16 5.22 -8.51 2.98
C SER A 16 4.36 -9.74 2.73
N LEU A 17 4.99 -10.92 2.54
CA LEU A 17 4.29 -12.19 2.40
C LEU A 17 3.54 -12.54 3.68
N ALA A 18 4.17 -12.35 4.84
CA ALA A 18 3.54 -12.56 6.14
C ALA A 18 2.32 -11.65 6.33
N ASP A 19 2.47 -10.36 6.01
CA ASP A 19 1.38 -9.37 6.06
C ASP A 19 0.22 -9.78 5.12
N GLY A 20 0.54 -10.26 3.91
CA GLY A 20 -0.44 -10.73 2.94
C GLY A 20 -1.21 -11.98 3.38
N VAL A 21 -0.50 -12.93 4.01
CA VAL A 21 -1.14 -14.12 4.59
C VAL A 21 -2.06 -13.72 5.75
N LEU A 22 -1.59 -12.82 6.62
CA LEU A 22 -2.31 -12.41 7.82
C LEU A 22 -3.63 -11.69 7.50
N LYS A 23 -3.66 -10.87 6.43
CA LYS A 23 -4.87 -10.17 5.96
C LYS A 23 -6.06 -11.11 5.75
N VAL A 24 -5.79 -12.34 5.30
CA VAL A 24 -6.82 -13.36 5.09
C VAL A 24 -6.99 -14.26 6.32
N ALA A 25 -5.90 -14.59 7.02
CA ALA A 25 -5.95 -15.45 8.19
C ALA A 25 -6.79 -14.84 9.32
N LEU A 26 -6.65 -13.54 9.62
CA LEU A 26 -7.35 -12.88 10.73
C LEU A 26 -8.89 -13.01 10.63
N PRO A 27 -9.54 -12.63 9.52
CA PRO A 27 -10.99 -12.83 9.36
C PRO A 27 -11.41 -14.30 9.44
N LEU A 28 -10.61 -15.23 8.91
CA LEU A 28 -10.93 -16.67 8.96
C LEU A 28 -10.94 -17.20 10.40
N VAL A 29 -9.99 -16.76 11.22
CA VAL A 29 -9.97 -17.10 12.65
C VAL A 29 -11.18 -16.48 13.36
N ALA A 30 -11.54 -15.24 12.99
CA ALA A 30 -12.64 -14.52 13.61
C ALA A 30 -14.01 -15.20 13.41
N VAL A 31 -14.23 -15.86 12.28
CA VAL A 31 -15.45 -16.65 12.01
C VAL A 31 -15.61 -17.81 13.01
N GLY A 32 -14.51 -18.29 13.61
CA GLY A 32 -14.54 -19.26 14.69
C GLY A 32 -15.07 -18.70 16.03
N TYR A 33 -15.02 -17.39 16.23
CA TYR A 33 -15.44 -16.73 17.47
C TYR A 33 -16.77 -15.98 17.37
N THR A 34 -17.12 -15.47 16.19
CA THR A 34 -18.38 -14.77 15.97
C THR A 34 -18.93 -15.07 14.58
N ARG A 35 -20.25 -14.93 14.44
CA ARG A 35 -20.93 -14.89 13.13
C ARG A 35 -21.40 -13.48 12.77
N GLU A 36 -21.12 -12.47 13.60
CA GLU A 36 -21.54 -11.09 13.36
C GLU A 36 -20.67 -10.45 12.26
N PRO A 37 -21.24 -10.09 11.09
CA PRO A 37 -20.46 -9.57 9.97
C PRO A 37 -19.74 -8.26 10.28
N ALA A 38 -20.35 -7.38 11.09
CA ALA A 38 -19.78 -6.09 11.47
C ALA A 38 -18.48 -6.25 12.25
N LEU A 39 -18.44 -7.20 13.18
CA LEU A 39 -17.26 -7.49 13.99
C LEU A 39 -16.13 -8.12 13.15
N ILE A 40 -16.44 -8.95 12.17
CA ILE A 40 -15.45 -9.55 11.27
C ILE A 40 -14.89 -8.48 10.32
N ALA A 41 -15.76 -7.68 9.70
CA ALA A 41 -15.34 -6.59 8.81
C ALA A 41 -14.53 -5.51 9.55
N GLY A 42 -14.87 -5.24 10.80
CA GLY A 42 -14.17 -4.28 11.64
C GLY A 42 -12.70 -4.65 11.91
N LEU A 43 -12.29 -5.91 11.77
CA LEU A 43 -10.87 -6.30 11.87
C LEU A 43 -10.02 -5.71 10.76
N ALA A 44 -10.54 -5.67 9.52
CA ALA A 44 -9.83 -5.04 8.41
C ALA A 44 -9.65 -3.54 8.64
N PHE A 45 -10.67 -2.88 9.19
CA PHE A 45 -10.60 -1.48 9.60
C PHE A 45 -9.61 -1.27 10.76
N ALA A 46 -9.65 -2.13 11.78
CA ALA A 46 -8.73 -2.08 12.91
C ALA A 46 -7.27 -2.24 12.47
N PHE A 47 -7.03 -3.10 11.46
CA PHE A 47 -5.71 -3.29 10.85
C PHE A 47 -5.24 -2.06 10.07
N SER A 48 -6.13 -1.36 9.36
CA SER A 48 -5.78 -0.16 8.58
C SER A 48 -5.77 1.14 9.40
N LEU A 49 -6.43 1.17 10.55
CA LEU A 49 -6.56 2.35 11.41
C LEU A 49 -5.20 2.98 11.82
N PRO A 50 -4.15 2.21 12.17
CA PRO A 50 -2.84 2.76 12.50
C PRO A 50 -2.23 3.62 11.39
N TRP A 51 -2.49 3.30 10.13
CA TRP A 51 -2.02 4.10 9.00
C TRP A 51 -2.68 5.47 8.93
N LEU A 52 -3.94 5.57 9.35
CA LEU A 52 -4.66 6.84 9.42
C LEU A 52 -4.18 7.69 10.60
N LEU A 53 -3.92 7.07 11.76
CA LEU A 53 -3.64 7.78 13.00
C LEU A 53 -2.15 8.04 13.26
N PHE A 54 -1.29 7.09 12.88
CA PHE A 54 0.10 7.05 13.30
C PHE A 54 1.13 7.18 12.17
N ALA A 55 0.72 7.27 10.90
CA ALA A 55 1.68 7.40 9.79
C ALA A 55 2.66 8.58 9.94
N LEU A 56 2.17 9.75 10.37
CA LEU A 56 3.02 10.93 10.62
C LEU A 56 3.98 10.71 11.80
N LEU A 57 3.47 10.09 12.87
CA LEU A 57 4.25 9.80 14.07
C LEU A 57 5.34 8.76 13.78
N ALA A 58 4.98 7.68 13.07
CA ALA A 58 5.91 6.65 12.62
C ALA A 58 7.05 7.27 11.81
N GLY A 59 6.74 8.19 10.89
CA GLY A 59 7.71 9.03 10.19
C GLY A 59 8.71 9.73 11.09
N ALA A 60 8.19 10.55 12.01
CA ALA A 60 9.01 11.35 12.91
C ALA A 60 9.85 10.51 13.87
N VAL A 61 9.35 9.34 14.28
CA VAL A 61 10.06 8.37 15.12
C VAL A 61 11.15 7.64 14.33
N VAL A 62 10.85 7.12 13.14
CA VAL A 62 11.81 6.42 12.27
C VAL A 62 12.97 7.33 11.88
N ASP A 63 12.72 8.62 11.68
CA ASP A 63 13.78 9.61 11.38
C ASP A 63 14.73 9.87 12.57
N ARG A 64 14.41 9.40 13.79
CA ARG A 64 15.26 9.53 14.98
C ARG A 64 16.02 8.26 15.32
N LEU A 65 15.49 7.12 14.89
CA LEU A 65 16.02 5.80 15.15
C LEU A 65 16.95 5.36 14.01
N ASP A 66 17.74 4.33 14.29
CA ASP A 66 18.36 3.56 13.23
C ASP A 66 17.25 2.78 12.49
N ARG A 67 17.17 2.95 11.16
CA ARG A 67 16.07 2.39 10.36
C ARG A 67 16.05 0.86 10.38
N ARG A 68 17.22 0.22 10.40
CA ARG A 68 17.31 -1.24 10.52
C ARG A 68 16.81 -1.70 11.90
N ARG A 69 17.17 -1.01 12.98
CA ARG A 69 16.67 -1.33 14.33
C ARG A 69 15.15 -1.14 14.43
N ALA A 70 14.60 -0.11 13.81
CA ALA A 70 13.15 0.10 13.75
C ALA A 70 12.44 -1.05 13.01
N MET A 71 12.99 -1.50 11.87
CA MET A 71 12.46 -2.65 11.13
C MET A 71 12.52 -3.96 11.96
N LEU A 72 13.65 -4.21 12.63
CA LEU A 72 13.81 -5.38 13.52
C LEU A 72 12.77 -5.37 14.65
N ALA A 73 12.65 -4.25 15.37
CA ALA A 73 11.70 -4.10 16.46
C ALA A 73 10.25 -4.28 15.99
N ALA A 74 9.90 -3.74 14.82
CA ALA A 74 8.58 -3.90 14.24
C ALA A 74 8.26 -5.36 13.90
N ASN A 75 9.17 -6.11 13.25
CA ASN A 75 8.92 -7.53 12.94
C ASN A 75 8.85 -8.40 14.20
N LEU A 76 9.68 -8.10 15.21
CA LEU A 76 9.61 -8.80 16.50
C LEU A 76 8.28 -8.53 17.21
N ALA A 77 7.79 -7.29 17.21
CA ALA A 77 6.49 -6.94 17.77
C ALA A 77 5.35 -7.64 17.01
N ARG A 78 5.38 -7.63 15.67
CA ARG A 78 4.39 -8.32 14.83
C ARG A 78 4.35 -9.82 15.10
N GLY A 79 5.52 -10.46 15.07
CA GLY A 79 5.66 -11.90 15.36
C GLY A 79 5.24 -12.25 16.78
N GLY A 80 5.62 -11.45 17.77
CA GLY A 80 5.27 -11.68 19.18
C GLY A 80 3.77 -11.55 19.45
N LEU A 81 3.13 -10.49 18.93
CA LEU A 81 1.68 -10.28 19.06
C LEU A 81 0.89 -11.42 18.41
N LEU A 82 1.27 -11.81 17.21
CA LEU A 82 0.59 -12.89 16.49
C LEU A 82 0.86 -14.26 17.14
N ALA A 83 2.08 -14.52 17.62
CA ALA A 83 2.38 -15.73 18.38
C ALA A 83 1.53 -15.83 19.65
N ALA A 84 1.38 -14.72 20.38
CA ALA A 84 0.55 -14.68 21.58
C ALA A 84 -0.92 -15.05 21.29
N VAL A 85 -1.54 -14.48 20.25
CA VAL A 85 -2.94 -14.84 19.91
C VAL A 85 -3.07 -16.24 19.32
N THR A 86 -2.02 -16.73 18.64
CA THR A 86 -1.96 -18.11 18.17
C THR A 86 -2.00 -19.07 19.36
N LEU A 87 -1.19 -18.82 20.39
CA LEU A 87 -1.21 -19.61 21.63
C LEU A 87 -2.57 -19.55 22.32
N LEU A 88 -3.15 -18.35 22.47
CA LEU A 88 -4.51 -18.21 23.04
C LEU A 88 -5.55 -19.04 22.27
N THR A 89 -5.48 -19.01 20.93
CA THR A 89 -6.37 -19.78 20.06
C THR A 89 -6.19 -21.29 20.27
N VAL A 90 -4.94 -21.77 20.34
CA VAL A 90 -4.62 -23.19 20.55
C VAL A 90 -5.09 -23.68 21.92
N PHE A 91 -4.96 -22.87 22.97
CA PHE A 91 -5.40 -23.23 24.32
C PHE A 91 -6.89 -22.94 24.58
N GLY A 92 -7.67 -22.58 23.55
CA GLY A 92 -9.11 -22.32 23.69
C GLY A 92 -9.47 -21.05 24.45
N ALA A 93 -8.50 -20.17 24.71
CA ALA A 93 -8.67 -18.87 25.37
C ALA A 93 -8.72 -17.70 24.37
N GLY A 94 -8.84 -18.00 23.07
CA GLY A 94 -8.93 -17.01 22.02
C GLY A 94 -10.24 -16.23 22.07
N SER A 95 -10.18 -14.96 21.65
CA SER A 95 -11.35 -14.10 21.54
C SER A 95 -11.23 -13.17 20.35
N ILE A 96 -12.35 -12.69 19.85
CA ILE A 96 -12.35 -11.69 18.80
C ILE A 96 -11.64 -10.40 19.24
N TRP A 97 -11.77 -10.01 20.51
CA TRP A 97 -11.10 -8.82 21.05
C TRP A 97 -9.59 -8.96 21.05
N ALA A 98 -9.06 -10.16 21.30
CA ALA A 98 -7.64 -10.44 21.14
C ALA A 98 -7.19 -10.26 19.68
N LEU A 99 -8.03 -10.65 18.70
CA LEU A 99 -7.75 -10.40 17.27
C LEU A 99 -7.74 -8.90 16.95
N TYR A 100 -8.62 -8.09 17.55
CA TYR A 100 -8.59 -6.63 17.40
C TYR A 100 -7.31 -6.01 17.95
N VAL A 101 -6.88 -6.43 19.15
CA VAL A 101 -5.62 -5.98 19.75
C VAL A 101 -4.43 -6.31 18.84
N VAL A 102 -4.40 -7.53 18.29
CA VAL A 102 -3.37 -7.94 17.32
C VAL A 102 -3.47 -7.13 16.04
N ALA A 103 -4.65 -6.93 15.47
CA ALA A 103 -4.83 -6.18 14.24
C ALA A 103 -4.29 -4.75 14.36
N VAL A 104 -4.64 -4.04 15.44
CA VAL A 104 -4.15 -2.69 15.72
C VAL A 104 -2.65 -2.70 16.01
N GLY A 105 -2.17 -3.63 16.85
CA GLY A 105 -0.76 -3.70 17.25
C GLY A 105 0.16 -4.04 16.07
N VAL A 106 -0.24 -4.99 15.22
CA VAL A 106 0.46 -5.35 13.99
C VAL A 106 0.43 -4.18 13.01
N GLY A 107 -0.71 -3.53 12.80
CA GLY A 107 -0.79 -2.35 11.92
C GLY A 107 0.09 -1.19 12.41
N CYS A 108 0.18 -0.95 13.72
CA CYS A 108 1.12 0.02 14.29
C CYS A 108 2.57 -0.33 13.96
N ALA A 109 2.97 -1.59 14.15
CA ALA A 109 4.32 -2.03 13.83
C ALA A 109 4.61 -2.00 12.31
N GLU A 110 3.63 -2.35 11.46
CA GLU A 110 3.70 -2.27 10.01
C GLU A 110 3.98 -0.83 9.55
N THR A 111 3.26 0.16 10.11
CA THR A 111 3.48 1.58 9.75
C THR A 111 4.92 2.01 9.99
N VAL A 112 5.53 1.56 11.07
CA VAL A 112 6.94 1.83 11.42
C VAL A 112 7.87 1.10 10.47
N TYR A 113 7.64 -0.19 10.25
CA TYR A 113 8.48 -1.02 9.39
C TYR A 113 8.53 -0.47 7.97
N ASP A 114 7.38 -0.26 7.34
CA ASP A 114 7.36 0.13 5.93
C ASP A 114 7.92 1.54 5.74
N THR A 115 7.72 2.43 6.71
CA THR A 115 8.33 3.78 6.69
C THR A 115 9.85 3.68 6.74
N ALA A 116 10.38 2.78 7.58
CA ALA A 116 11.81 2.53 7.70
C ALA A 116 12.37 1.82 6.46
N ALA A 117 11.67 0.81 5.93
CA ALA A 117 12.04 0.03 4.75
C ALA A 117 12.15 0.92 3.50
N GLN A 118 11.24 1.88 3.32
CA GLN A 118 11.32 2.82 2.21
C GLN A 118 12.46 3.84 2.39
N SER A 119 12.73 4.24 3.63
CA SER A 119 13.71 5.29 3.94
C SER A 119 15.16 4.77 4.05
N ILE A 120 15.35 3.46 4.21
CA ILE A 120 16.68 2.83 4.24
C ILE A 120 17.23 2.57 2.82
N VAL A 121 16.36 2.36 1.82
CA VAL A 121 16.79 2.08 0.43
C VAL A 121 17.81 3.09 -0.09
N PRO A 122 17.62 4.43 0.04
CA PRO A 122 18.60 5.39 -0.48
C PRO A 122 19.96 5.40 0.22
N GLN A 123 20.07 4.76 1.39
CA GLN A 123 21.33 4.61 2.11
C GLN A 123 22.04 3.28 1.76
N VAL A 124 21.29 2.31 1.20
CA VAL A 124 21.84 1.01 0.77
C VAL A 124 22.25 1.03 -0.70
N VAL A 125 21.59 1.85 -1.52
CA VAL A 125 21.90 2.01 -2.95
C VAL A 125 22.20 3.48 -3.27
N GLY A 126 23.17 3.72 -4.17
CA GLY A 126 23.48 5.07 -4.64
C GLY A 126 22.33 5.70 -5.45
N ARG A 127 22.35 7.05 -5.58
CA ARG A 127 21.29 7.85 -6.23
C ARG A 127 20.93 7.38 -7.65
N GLU A 128 21.91 6.90 -8.41
CA GLU A 128 21.76 6.41 -9.78
C GLU A 128 20.91 5.12 -9.88
N GLN A 129 20.90 4.29 -8.82
CA GLN A 129 20.19 3.01 -8.81
C GLN A 129 18.83 3.09 -8.09
N LEU A 130 18.42 4.26 -7.60
CA LEU A 130 17.21 4.42 -6.77
C LEU A 130 15.94 3.99 -7.47
N ALA A 131 15.73 4.42 -8.72
CA ALA A 131 14.52 4.07 -9.48
C ALA A 131 14.39 2.54 -9.62
N ARG A 132 15.48 1.88 -10.01
CA ARG A 132 15.55 0.42 -10.16
C ARG A 132 15.39 -0.33 -8.83
N ALA A 133 15.97 0.20 -7.76
CA ALA A 133 15.84 -0.37 -6.41
C ALA A 133 14.41 -0.28 -5.88
N ASN A 134 13.78 0.89 -6.00
CA ASN A 134 12.39 1.09 -5.59
C ASN A 134 11.44 0.22 -6.41
N GLY A 135 11.62 0.13 -7.73
CA GLY A 135 10.80 -0.74 -8.57
C GLY A 135 10.88 -2.22 -8.16
N ARG A 136 12.09 -2.71 -7.84
CA ARG A 136 12.29 -4.10 -7.37
C ARG A 136 11.73 -4.35 -5.97
N MET A 137 11.90 -3.41 -5.04
CA MET A 137 11.33 -3.47 -3.70
C MET A 137 9.81 -3.52 -3.79
N PHE A 138 9.21 -2.54 -4.47
CA PHE A 138 7.76 -2.45 -4.62
C PHE A 138 7.20 -3.68 -5.33
N ALA A 139 7.82 -4.17 -6.41
CA ALA A 139 7.37 -5.39 -7.08
C ALA A 139 7.39 -6.61 -6.15
N ALA A 140 8.43 -6.75 -5.32
CA ALA A 140 8.53 -7.86 -4.38
C ALA A 140 7.50 -7.76 -3.25
N GLU A 141 7.38 -6.58 -2.63
CA GLU A 141 6.37 -6.31 -1.60
C GLU A 141 4.97 -6.56 -2.15
N GLN A 142 4.67 -6.02 -3.33
CA GLN A 142 3.36 -6.10 -3.95
C GLN A 142 2.99 -7.54 -4.35
N THR A 143 3.94 -8.27 -4.93
CA THR A 143 3.78 -9.68 -5.28
C THR A 143 3.60 -10.53 -4.03
N ALA A 144 4.41 -10.32 -3.01
CA ALA A 144 4.33 -11.08 -1.77
C ALA A 144 3.02 -10.79 -1.02
N ASN A 145 2.64 -9.52 -0.89
CA ASN A 145 1.54 -9.08 -0.04
C ASN A 145 0.15 -9.26 -0.66
N GLU A 146 -0.02 -8.91 -1.93
CA GLU A 146 -1.36 -8.93 -2.56
C GLU A 146 -1.55 -10.11 -3.52
N PHE A 147 -0.48 -10.68 -4.07
CA PHE A 147 -0.59 -11.76 -5.07
C PHE A 147 -0.34 -13.15 -4.48
N ALA A 148 0.75 -13.34 -3.73
CA ALA A 148 1.14 -14.64 -3.19
C ALA A 148 0.53 -14.90 -1.80
N GLY A 149 0.44 -13.87 -0.95
CA GLY A 149 -0.04 -13.97 0.43
C GLY A 149 -1.48 -14.50 0.55
N PRO A 150 -2.48 -13.90 -0.10
CA PRO A 150 -3.88 -14.32 0.06
C PRO A 150 -4.16 -15.77 -0.41
N PRO A 151 -3.66 -16.24 -1.58
CA PRO A 151 -3.81 -17.64 -1.97
C PRO A 151 -3.09 -18.60 -1.02
N LEU A 152 -1.88 -18.24 -0.58
CA LEU A 152 -1.14 -19.03 0.41
C LEU A 152 -1.92 -19.16 1.72
N ALA A 153 -2.54 -18.07 2.20
CA ALA A 153 -3.40 -18.11 3.38
C ALA A 153 -4.59 -19.04 3.22
N GLY A 154 -5.23 -19.06 2.05
CA GLY A 154 -6.35 -19.99 1.77
C GLY A 154 -5.93 -21.46 1.86
N VAL A 155 -4.78 -21.81 1.26
CA VAL A 155 -4.22 -23.16 1.34
C VAL A 155 -3.85 -23.53 2.78
N LEU A 156 -3.19 -22.61 3.50
CA LEU A 156 -2.83 -22.82 4.91
C LEU A 156 -4.07 -22.97 5.80
N ALA A 157 -5.11 -22.18 5.57
CA ALA A 157 -6.35 -22.27 6.32
C ALA A 157 -7.07 -23.60 6.09
N ALA A 158 -6.97 -24.19 4.89
CA ALA A 158 -7.47 -25.53 4.60
C ALA A 158 -6.72 -26.62 5.37
N ALA A 159 -5.42 -26.42 5.65
CA ALA A 159 -4.64 -27.29 6.53
C ALA A 159 -4.92 -27.04 8.03
N GLY A 160 -5.56 -25.91 8.35
CA GLY A 160 -6.00 -25.55 9.70
C GLY A 160 -5.68 -24.09 10.05
N VAL A 161 -6.55 -23.49 10.85
CA VAL A 161 -6.43 -22.07 11.28
C VAL A 161 -5.09 -21.78 11.97
N VAL A 162 -4.57 -22.73 12.75
CA VAL A 162 -3.27 -22.59 13.43
C VAL A 162 -2.12 -22.50 12.42
N ALA A 163 -2.15 -23.25 11.32
CA ALA A 163 -1.14 -23.16 10.28
C ALA A 163 -1.12 -21.76 9.64
N ALA A 164 -2.30 -21.21 9.33
CA ALA A 164 -2.44 -19.87 8.79
C ALA A 164 -1.93 -18.76 9.74
N LEU A 165 -1.96 -18.98 11.06
CA LEU A 165 -1.44 -18.03 12.06
C LEU A 165 0.07 -18.20 12.33
N VAL A 166 0.58 -19.44 12.35
CA VAL A 166 2.00 -19.72 12.61
C VAL A 166 2.88 -19.29 11.43
N THR A 167 2.40 -19.43 10.20
CA THR A 167 3.22 -19.12 9.02
C THR A 167 3.69 -17.65 8.96
N PRO A 168 2.85 -16.63 9.17
CA PRO A 168 3.31 -15.24 9.25
C PRO A 168 4.35 -15.01 10.36
N VAL A 169 4.19 -15.65 11.53
CA VAL A 169 5.18 -15.58 12.63
C VAL A 169 6.53 -16.09 12.16
N ALA A 170 6.56 -17.26 11.51
CA ALA A 170 7.79 -17.84 10.96
C ALA A 170 8.41 -16.94 9.89
N LEU A 171 7.60 -16.41 8.96
CA LEU A 171 8.07 -15.52 7.90
C LEU A 171 8.69 -14.22 8.44
N TRP A 172 8.07 -13.58 9.44
CA TRP A 172 8.67 -12.41 10.10
C TRP A 172 9.95 -12.77 10.86
N ALA A 173 10.04 -13.94 11.49
CA ALA A 173 11.26 -14.40 12.14
C ALA A 173 12.42 -14.59 11.13
N VAL A 174 12.14 -15.17 9.97
CA VAL A 174 13.14 -15.29 8.89
C VAL A 174 13.50 -13.91 8.32
N ALA A 175 12.53 -13.00 8.19
CA ALA A 175 12.80 -11.62 7.78
C ALA A 175 13.70 -10.88 8.79
N VAL A 176 13.51 -11.09 10.09
CA VAL A 176 14.40 -10.59 11.16
C VAL A 176 15.81 -11.14 10.99
N ALA A 177 15.96 -12.45 10.76
CA ALA A 177 17.27 -13.06 10.52
C ALA A 177 17.97 -12.46 9.29
N ALA A 178 17.24 -12.25 8.19
CA ALA A 178 17.77 -11.59 7.00
C ALA A 178 18.20 -10.13 7.28
N LEU A 179 17.43 -9.37 8.06
CA LEU A 179 17.77 -8.00 8.47
C LEU A 179 18.99 -7.96 9.40
N LEU A 180 19.19 -8.96 10.26
CA LEU A 180 20.38 -9.04 11.09
C LEU A 180 21.66 -9.16 10.25
N LEU A 181 21.59 -9.72 9.04
CA LEU A 181 22.71 -9.80 8.10
C LEU A 181 22.99 -8.51 7.33
N VAL A 182 22.10 -7.51 7.39
CA VAL A 182 22.33 -6.18 6.81
C VAL A 182 23.25 -5.40 7.76
N ARG A 183 24.53 -5.28 7.43
CA ARG A 183 25.52 -4.59 8.28
C ARG A 183 25.55 -3.09 7.97
N GLY A 184 25.53 -2.26 9.01
CA GLY A 184 25.65 -0.80 8.91
C GLY A 184 24.79 -0.08 9.95
N GLU A 185 25.04 1.22 10.09
CA GLU A 185 24.16 2.16 10.77
C GLU A 185 23.44 3.01 9.72
N TYR A 186 22.11 3.03 9.79
CA TYR A 186 21.23 3.66 8.81
C TYR A 186 20.45 4.81 9.45
N ARG A 187 21.19 5.63 10.18
CA ARG A 187 20.70 6.82 10.86
C ARG A 187 21.25 8.05 10.15
N ILE A 188 20.39 9.03 9.89
CA ILE A 188 20.85 10.34 9.39
C ILE A 188 21.29 11.16 10.62
N PRO A 189 22.55 11.65 10.67
CA PRO A 189 22.98 12.57 11.73
C PRO A 189 22.07 13.80 11.75
N ARG A 190 21.59 14.19 12.94
CA ARG A 190 20.72 15.35 13.11
C ARG A 190 21.54 16.52 13.62
N GLU A 191 21.48 17.65 12.91
CA GLU A 191 22.17 18.89 13.28
C GLU A 191 21.54 19.57 14.52
N SER A 192 20.26 19.31 14.82
CA SER A 192 19.57 19.92 15.97
C SER A 192 18.53 19.00 16.62
N ARG A 193 18.32 19.20 17.93
CA ARG A 193 17.27 18.54 18.72
C ARG A 193 15.92 19.23 18.46
N THR A 194 15.10 18.66 17.58
CA THR A 194 13.73 19.12 17.31
C THR A 194 12.70 18.32 18.10
N THR A 195 11.47 18.83 18.24
CA THR A 195 10.33 18.06 18.79
C THR A 195 9.64 17.23 17.70
N LEU A 196 8.95 16.14 18.07
CA LEU A 196 8.21 15.32 17.10
C LEU A 196 7.15 16.15 16.36
N ARG A 197 6.46 17.04 17.09
CA ARG A 197 5.47 17.97 16.53
C ARG A 197 6.09 18.91 15.50
N ALA A 198 7.28 19.45 15.77
CA ALA A 198 7.99 20.30 14.82
C ALA A 198 8.38 19.52 13.55
N ASP A 199 8.85 18.29 13.68
CA ASP A 199 9.21 17.45 12.52
C ASP A 199 8.01 17.16 11.62
N ILE A 200 6.87 16.81 12.24
CA ILE A 200 5.62 16.57 11.52
C ILE A 200 5.14 17.86 10.82
N ALA A 201 5.14 18.98 11.54
CA ALA A 201 4.73 20.27 11.00
C ALA A 201 5.63 20.71 9.83
N ASP A 202 6.94 20.48 9.91
CA ASP A 202 7.88 20.80 8.84
C ASP A 202 7.59 20.00 7.57
N GLY A 203 7.35 18.68 7.70
CA GLY A 203 7.03 17.80 6.57
C GLY A 203 5.72 18.19 5.90
N LEU A 204 4.67 18.45 6.68
CA LEU A 204 3.37 18.90 6.18
C LEU A 204 3.47 20.29 5.53
N ARG A 205 4.14 21.24 6.18
CA ARG A 205 4.30 22.61 5.65
C ARG A 205 5.07 22.59 4.33
N PHE A 206 6.13 21.80 4.23
CA PHE A 206 6.88 21.66 2.98
C PHE A 206 6.00 21.07 1.88
N LEU A 207 5.26 20.00 2.18
CA LEU A 207 4.34 19.37 1.23
C LEU A 207 3.29 20.37 0.72
N LEU A 208 2.67 21.13 1.62
CA LEU A 208 1.59 22.07 1.29
C LEU A 208 2.08 23.32 0.55
N ARG A 209 3.33 23.74 0.77
CA ARG A 209 3.93 24.91 0.09
C ARG A 209 4.47 24.56 -1.29
N HIS A 210 4.98 23.35 -1.49
CA HIS A 210 5.56 22.97 -2.78
C HIS A 210 4.47 22.54 -3.78
N LYS A 211 4.09 23.44 -4.72
CA LYS A 211 2.97 23.26 -5.69
C LYS A 211 2.97 21.86 -6.32
N VAL A 212 4.09 21.44 -6.89
CA VAL A 212 4.25 20.12 -7.56
C VAL A 212 3.99 18.93 -6.61
N LEU A 213 4.61 18.91 -5.43
CA LEU A 213 4.47 17.81 -4.47
C LEU A 213 3.07 17.74 -3.85
N ARG A 214 2.46 18.91 -3.61
CA ARG A 214 1.07 19.04 -3.16
C ARG A 214 0.13 18.44 -4.19
N THR A 215 0.23 18.87 -5.45
CA THR A 215 -0.61 18.35 -6.54
C THR A 215 -0.50 16.84 -6.62
N PHE A 216 0.72 16.31 -6.64
CA PHE A 216 0.93 14.86 -6.69
C PHE A 216 0.34 14.11 -5.51
N SER A 217 0.46 14.64 -4.30
CA SER A 217 -0.13 14.01 -3.12
C SER A 217 -1.65 14.04 -3.19
N LEU A 218 -2.26 15.13 -3.67
CA LEU A 218 -3.70 15.20 -3.91
C LEU A 218 -4.15 14.19 -4.97
N MET A 219 -3.42 14.05 -6.09
CA MET A 219 -3.75 13.06 -7.11
C MET A 219 -3.72 11.63 -6.57
N VAL A 220 -2.64 11.28 -5.84
CA VAL A 220 -2.50 9.98 -5.19
C VAL A 220 -3.59 9.77 -4.15
N GLY A 221 -3.89 10.78 -3.34
CA GLY A 221 -4.95 10.74 -2.34
C GLY A 221 -6.31 10.47 -2.97
N THR A 222 -6.68 11.22 -4.01
CA THR A 222 -7.95 11.06 -4.69
C THR A 222 -8.09 9.71 -5.40
N TYR A 223 -7.03 9.25 -6.06
CA TYR A 223 -7.03 7.93 -6.69
C TYR A 223 -7.12 6.79 -5.67
N ASN A 224 -6.39 6.88 -4.55
CA ASN A 224 -6.50 5.91 -3.47
C ASN A 224 -7.88 5.94 -2.81
N PHE A 225 -8.49 7.10 -2.66
CA PHE A 225 -9.87 7.22 -2.20
C PHE A 225 -10.84 6.51 -3.15
N ALA A 226 -10.74 6.79 -4.46
CA ALA A 226 -11.59 6.18 -5.49
C ALA A 226 -11.43 4.65 -5.54
N THR A 227 -10.19 4.16 -5.52
CA THR A 227 -9.91 2.72 -5.53
C THR A 227 -10.31 2.06 -4.21
N GLY A 228 -10.07 2.69 -3.06
CA GLY A 228 -10.53 2.22 -1.76
C GLY A 228 -12.04 2.02 -1.72
N ALA A 229 -12.81 3.02 -2.17
CA ALA A 229 -14.26 2.93 -2.31
C ALA A 229 -14.70 1.80 -3.25
N THR A 230 -14.02 1.67 -4.39
CA THR A 230 -14.31 0.66 -5.40
C THR A 230 -14.06 -0.76 -4.88
N PHE A 231 -12.88 -1.02 -4.32
CA PHE A 231 -12.50 -2.35 -3.83
C PHE A 231 -13.31 -2.79 -2.62
N ALA A 232 -13.76 -1.85 -1.77
CA ALA A 232 -14.61 -2.16 -0.62
C ALA A 232 -15.92 -2.85 -1.02
N VAL A 233 -16.46 -2.51 -2.19
CA VAL A 233 -17.76 -3.04 -2.67
C VAL A 233 -17.62 -4.01 -3.85
N LEU A 234 -16.42 -4.13 -4.41
CA LEU A 234 -16.17 -4.91 -5.63
C LEU A 234 -16.55 -6.38 -5.48
N VAL A 235 -16.25 -7.00 -4.34
CA VAL A 235 -16.58 -8.42 -4.11
C VAL A 235 -18.09 -8.65 -4.20
N LEU A 236 -18.90 -7.77 -3.62
CA LEU A 236 -20.37 -7.84 -3.67
C LEU A 236 -20.91 -7.66 -5.10
N TYR A 237 -20.22 -6.85 -5.91
CA TYR A 237 -20.59 -6.63 -7.30
C TYR A 237 -20.16 -7.77 -8.23
N ALA A 238 -19.07 -8.45 -7.90
CA ALA A 238 -18.41 -9.41 -8.77
C ALA A 238 -18.75 -10.88 -8.48
N VAL A 239 -18.96 -11.26 -7.22
CA VAL A 239 -19.02 -12.67 -6.80
C VAL A 239 -20.44 -13.11 -6.42
N GLY A 240 -20.87 -14.25 -6.96
CA GLY A 240 -22.08 -14.96 -6.56
C GLY A 240 -23.28 -14.84 -7.51
N PRO A 241 -24.32 -15.68 -7.35
CA PRO A 241 -25.39 -15.85 -8.34
C PRO A 241 -26.28 -14.62 -8.57
N GLY A 242 -26.33 -13.70 -7.60
CA GLY A 242 -27.08 -12.43 -7.70
C GLY A 242 -26.21 -11.20 -7.95
N SER A 243 -24.90 -11.40 -8.16
CA SER A 243 -23.96 -10.31 -8.43
C SER A 243 -24.00 -9.93 -9.91
N ALA A 244 -23.60 -8.71 -10.24
CA ALA A 244 -23.65 -8.22 -11.62
C ALA A 244 -22.70 -8.98 -12.57
N MET A 245 -21.58 -9.51 -12.06
CA MET A 245 -20.64 -10.29 -12.88
C MET A 245 -20.83 -11.81 -12.78
N GLY A 246 -21.49 -12.31 -11.73
CA GLY A 246 -21.75 -13.74 -11.55
C GLY A 246 -20.50 -14.61 -11.38
N LEU A 247 -19.38 -14.05 -10.92
CA LEU A 247 -18.11 -14.79 -10.84
C LEU A 247 -18.13 -15.77 -9.67
N SER A 248 -17.42 -16.88 -9.85
CA SER A 248 -16.98 -17.74 -8.75
C SER A 248 -15.81 -17.09 -8.00
N ALA A 249 -15.56 -17.53 -6.76
CA ALA A 249 -14.43 -17.02 -5.97
C ALA A 249 -13.07 -17.21 -6.69
N PRO A 250 -12.77 -18.35 -7.35
CA PRO A 250 -11.54 -18.49 -8.15
C PRO A 250 -11.47 -17.51 -9.33
N ALA A 251 -12.59 -17.28 -10.03
CA ALA A 251 -12.62 -16.36 -11.15
C ALA A 251 -12.42 -14.89 -10.71
N PHE A 252 -12.93 -14.53 -9.53
CA PHE A 252 -12.63 -13.23 -8.92
C PHE A 252 -11.15 -13.08 -8.56
N GLY A 253 -10.51 -14.13 -8.04
CA GLY A 253 -9.07 -14.16 -7.82
C GLY A 253 -8.28 -13.91 -9.12
N LEU A 254 -8.67 -14.55 -10.22
CA LEU A 254 -8.08 -14.31 -11.55
C LEU A 254 -8.30 -12.88 -12.05
N LEU A 255 -9.45 -12.28 -11.77
CA LEU A 255 -9.72 -10.88 -12.10
C LEU A 255 -8.78 -9.93 -11.32
N MET A 256 -8.59 -10.17 -10.03
CA MET A 256 -7.66 -9.37 -9.21
C MET A 256 -6.20 -9.56 -9.67
N ALA A 257 -5.84 -10.77 -10.09
CA ALA A 257 -4.52 -11.10 -10.63
C ALA A 257 -4.16 -10.28 -11.87
N THR A 258 -5.13 -9.83 -12.68
CA THR A 258 -4.83 -8.99 -13.86
C THR A 258 -4.23 -7.65 -13.46
N SER A 259 -4.67 -7.05 -12.34
CA SER A 259 -4.09 -5.82 -11.81
C SER A 259 -2.64 -6.01 -11.37
N ALA A 260 -2.35 -7.11 -10.66
CA ALA A 260 -1.00 -7.47 -10.25
C ALA A 260 -0.08 -7.72 -11.47
N ALA A 261 -0.56 -8.45 -12.48
CA ALA A 261 0.16 -8.66 -13.73
C ALA A 261 0.44 -7.35 -14.47
N GLY A 262 -0.52 -6.42 -14.45
CA GLY A 262 -0.35 -5.07 -14.95
C GLY A 262 0.74 -4.31 -14.20
N GLY A 263 0.75 -4.38 -12.87
CA GLY A 263 1.80 -3.79 -12.04
C GLY A 263 3.20 -4.33 -12.37
N LEU A 264 3.35 -5.65 -12.47
CA LEU A 264 4.61 -6.29 -12.87
C LEU A 264 5.07 -5.80 -14.25
N THR A 265 4.15 -5.78 -15.22
CA THR A 265 4.42 -5.28 -16.57
C THR A 265 4.85 -3.80 -16.54
N GLY A 266 4.14 -2.97 -15.79
CA GLY A 266 4.46 -1.56 -15.60
C GLY A 266 5.83 -1.34 -14.96
N SER A 267 6.30 -2.25 -14.10
CA SER A 267 7.60 -2.12 -13.44
C SER A 267 8.76 -2.28 -14.42
N VAL A 268 8.58 -3.15 -15.42
CA VAL A 268 9.55 -3.36 -16.51
C VAL A 268 9.47 -2.21 -17.52
N LEU A 269 8.26 -1.73 -17.80
CA LEU A 269 8.03 -0.68 -18.79
C LEU A 269 8.31 0.74 -18.27
N ALA A 270 8.35 0.97 -16.96
CA ALA A 270 8.44 2.31 -16.37
C ALA A 270 9.62 3.14 -16.90
N GLU A 271 10.82 2.56 -16.95
CA GLU A 271 12.02 3.26 -17.44
C GLU A 271 11.91 3.59 -18.94
N ALA A 272 11.42 2.64 -19.74
CA ALA A 272 11.22 2.84 -21.18
C ALA A 272 10.15 3.89 -21.47
N ALA A 273 9.05 3.87 -20.70
CA ALA A 273 7.97 4.83 -20.80
C ALA A 273 8.45 6.25 -20.47
N GLU A 274 9.21 6.42 -19.38
CA GLU A 274 9.76 7.72 -19.01
C GLU A 274 10.74 8.26 -20.06
N ARG A 275 11.63 7.41 -20.59
CA ARG A 275 12.63 7.78 -21.60
C ARG A 275 12.01 8.15 -22.95
N ARG A 276 11.01 7.41 -23.41
CA ARG A 276 10.42 7.60 -24.76
C ARG A 276 9.33 8.66 -24.80
N LEU A 277 8.49 8.74 -23.75
CA LEU A 277 7.33 9.62 -23.73
C LEU A 277 7.63 10.94 -23.01
N GLY A 278 8.69 10.98 -22.20
CA GLY A 278 8.96 12.07 -21.27
C GLY A 278 8.07 11.98 -20.02
N ARG A 279 8.53 12.60 -18.94
CA ARG A 279 7.94 12.46 -17.60
C ARG A 279 6.47 12.86 -17.51
N ILE A 280 6.11 13.99 -18.12
CA ILE A 280 4.74 14.53 -18.04
C ILE A 280 3.74 13.64 -18.78
N ARG A 281 4.05 13.26 -20.03
CA ARG A 281 3.17 12.39 -20.84
C ARG A 281 3.05 11.00 -20.23
N ALA A 282 4.16 10.44 -19.72
CA ALA A 282 4.15 9.16 -19.03
C ALA A 282 3.21 9.19 -17.81
N LEU A 283 3.25 10.26 -16.99
CA LEU A 283 2.33 10.43 -15.87
C LEU A 283 0.89 10.57 -16.34
N TRP A 284 0.62 11.40 -17.35
CA TRP A 284 -0.75 11.60 -17.85
C TRP A 284 -1.37 10.29 -18.36
N ILE A 285 -0.66 9.52 -19.18
CA ILE A 285 -1.11 8.21 -19.67
C ILE A 285 -1.35 7.25 -18.51
N SER A 286 -0.43 7.23 -17.54
CA SER A 286 -0.52 6.37 -16.37
C SER A 286 -1.75 6.66 -15.51
N TRP A 287 -2.04 7.93 -15.26
CA TRP A 287 -3.20 8.35 -14.49
C TRP A 287 -4.51 8.12 -15.25
N SER A 288 -4.52 8.31 -16.57
CA SER A 288 -5.65 7.96 -17.44
C SER A 288 -5.95 6.47 -17.40
N ALA A 289 -4.92 5.61 -17.45
CA ALA A 289 -5.07 4.16 -17.34
C ALA A 289 -5.60 3.77 -15.95
N GLY A 290 -5.12 4.42 -14.89
CA GLY A 290 -5.67 4.28 -13.54
C GLY A 290 -7.16 4.64 -13.46
N ALA A 291 -7.56 5.78 -14.02
CA ALA A 291 -8.96 6.21 -14.05
C ALA A 291 -9.85 5.24 -14.85
N LEU A 292 -9.34 4.68 -15.96
CA LEU A 292 -10.03 3.68 -16.76
C LEU A 292 -10.31 2.40 -15.97
N SER A 293 -9.41 2.00 -15.05
CA SER A 293 -9.63 0.85 -14.17
C SER A 293 -10.90 1.00 -13.31
N VAL A 294 -11.21 2.21 -12.84
CA VAL A 294 -12.44 2.49 -12.09
C VAL A 294 -13.62 2.72 -13.04
N GLY A 295 -13.38 3.41 -14.15
CA GLY A 295 -14.41 3.73 -15.15
C GLY A 295 -15.00 2.50 -15.85
N THR A 296 -14.22 1.46 -16.09
CA THR A 296 -14.73 0.21 -16.69
C THR A 296 -15.84 -0.42 -15.85
N LEU A 297 -15.73 -0.41 -14.52
CA LEU A 297 -16.77 -0.90 -13.60
C LEU A 297 -18.05 -0.07 -13.62
N ALA A 298 -17.96 1.22 -13.97
CA ALA A 298 -19.14 2.08 -14.07
C ALA A 298 -20.00 1.75 -15.31
N VAL A 299 -19.33 1.31 -16.39
CA VAL A 299 -19.94 1.12 -17.72
C VAL A 299 -20.29 -0.34 -18.00
N THR A 300 -19.52 -1.31 -17.48
CA THR A 300 -19.71 -2.72 -17.80
C THR A 300 -19.44 -3.66 -16.62
N ALA A 301 -20.19 -4.76 -16.58
CA ALA A 301 -19.97 -5.89 -15.69
C ALA A 301 -19.24 -7.05 -16.37
N LYS A 302 -18.82 -6.90 -17.63
CA LYS A 302 -18.17 -7.98 -18.38
C LYS A 302 -16.78 -8.26 -17.81
N PRO A 303 -16.50 -9.47 -17.28
CA PRO A 303 -15.25 -9.74 -16.55
C PRO A 303 -13.98 -9.47 -17.35
N TYR A 304 -13.98 -9.78 -18.65
CA TYR A 304 -12.84 -9.55 -19.55
C TYR A 304 -12.55 -8.06 -19.79
N ALA A 305 -13.59 -7.23 -19.88
CA ALA A 305 -13.43 -5.78 -20.03
C ALA A 305 -12.91 -5.13 -18.74
N VAL A 306 -13.46 -5.52 -17.59
CA VAL A 306 -12.97 -5.07 -16.27
C VAL A 306 -11.54 -5.55 -16.03
N GLY A 307 -11.23 -6.81 -16.36
CA GLY A 307 -9.90 -7.37 -16.23
C GLY A 307 -8.86 -6.63 -17.07
N THR A 308 -9.23 -6.20 -18.27
CA THR A 308 -8.39 -5.35 -19.12
C THR A 308 -8.19 -3.96 -18.50
N GLY A 309 -9.26 -3.35 -17.97
CA GLY A 309 -9.18 -2.09 -17.23
C GLY A 309 -8.24 -2.17 -16.02
N PHE A 310 -8.33 -3.26 -15.25
CA PHE A 310 -7.48 -3.52 -14.08
C PHE A 310 -6.03 -3.74 -14.47
N PHE A 311 -5.77 -4.47 -15.55
CA PHE A 311 -4.42 -4.66 -16.09
C PHE A 311 -3.79 -3.32 -16.50
N LEU A 312 -4.49 -2.52 -17.30
CA LEU A 312 -4.01 -1.20 -17.73
C LEU A 312 -3.84 -0.25 -16.54
N GLY A 313 -4.77 -0.29 -15.59
CA GLY A 313 -4.68 0.44 -14.32
C GLY A 313 -3.43 0.06 -13.54
N GLY A 314 -3.16 -1.24 -13.38
CA GLY A 314 -1.95 -1.74 -12.72
C GLY A 314 -0.67 -1.26 -13.39
N VAL A 315 -0.60 -1.28 -14.72
CA VAL A 315 0.53 -0.72 -15.49
C VAL A 315 0.71 0.76 -15.16
N GLY A 316 -0.38 1.55 -15.25
CA GLY A 316 -0.34 2.98 -14.97
C GLY A 316 0.06 3.31 -13.52
N VAL A 317 -0.49 2.58 -12.55
CA VAL A 317 -0.13 2.75 -11.13
C VAL A 317 1.36 2.52 -10.92
N MET A 318 1.93 1.47 -11.51
CA MET A 318 3.36 1.20 -11.33
C MET A 318 4.25 2.23 -12.01
N VAL A 319 3.96 2.59 -13.28
CA VAL A 319 4.74 3.60 -14.02
C VAL A 319 4.69 4.94 -13.29
N SER A 320 3.50 5.38 -12.86
CA SER A 320 3.35 6.62 -12.08
C SER A 320 4.08 6.54 -10.75
N ASN A 321 4.02 5.41 -10.03
CA ASN A 321 4.72 5.23 -8.76
C ASN A 321 6.24 5.44 -8.91
N VAL A 322 6.87 4.78 -9.89
CA VAL A 322 8.32 4.91 -10.15
C VAL A 322 8.71 6.35 -10.44
N VAL A 323 7.96 7.02 -11.32
CA VAL A 323 8.22 8.42 -11.68
C VAL A 323 8.03 9.35 -10.47
N MET A 324 6.97 9.16 -9.70
CA MET A 324 6.64 10.02 -8.56
C MET A 324 7.61 9.85 -7.40
N VAL A 325 8.03 8.61 -7.09
CA VAL A 325 9.07 8.36 -6.07
C VAL A 325 10.35 9.07 -6.47
N SER A 326 10.78 8.92 -7.72
CA SER A 326 12.00 9.54 -8.24
C SER A 326 11.91 11.07 -8.19
N LEU A 327 10.77 11.64 -8.57
CA LEU A 327 10.56 13.09 -8.56
C LEU A 327 10.53 13.65 -7.13
N ARG A 328 9.86 12.96 -6.19
CA ARG A 328 9.89 13.32 -4.76
C ARG A 328 11.30 13.34 -4.21
N GLN A 329 12.10 12.31 -4.50
CA GLN A 329 13.48 12.22 -4.03
C GLN A 329 14.36 13.35 -4.60
N ARG A 330 14.12 13.81 -5.83
CA ARG A 330 14.86 14.92 -6.45
C ARG A 330 14.48 16.30 -5.92
N LEU A 331 13.19 16.53 -5.65
CA LEU A 331 12.66 17.83 -5.23
C LEU A 331 12.77 18.08 -3.72
N THR A 332 13.07 17.04 -2.95
CA THR A 332 13.04 17.11 -1.49
C THR A 332 14.45 17.12 -0.92
N PRO A 333 14.81 18.12 -0.11
CA PRO A 333 16.08 18.11 0.61
C PRO A 333 16.22 16.84 1.46
N ASP A 334 17.43 16.26 1.52
CA ASP A 334 17.69 15.00 2.23
C ASP A 334 17.19 15.04 3.70
N ARG A 335 17.33 16.19 4.36
CA ARG A 335 16.86 16.42 5.74
C ARG A 335 15.33 16.37 5.93
N LEU A 336 14.56 16.49 4.85
CA LEU A 336 13.09 16.49 4.86
C LEU A 336 12.47 15.25 4.20
N LEU A 337 13.28 14.38 3.59
CA LEU A 337 12.80 13.25 2.77
C LEU A 337 11.91 12.28 3.57
N GLY A 338 12.33 11.87 4.76
CA GLY A 338 11.55 10.98 5.64
C GLY A 338 10.24 11.62 6.13
N ARG A 339 10.30 12.89 6.54
CA ARG A 339 9.15 13.68 6.99
C ARG A 339 8.11 13.87 5.88
N LEU A 340 8.56 14.23 4.67
CA LEU A 340 7.68 14.37 3.51
C LEU A 340 7.06 13.02 3.13
N ASN A 341 7.85 11.95 3.12
CA ASN A 341 7.35 10.63 2.76
C ASN A 341 6.21 10.18 3.68
N SER A 342 6.32 10.50 4.96
CA SER A 342 5.30 10.21 5.96
C SER A 342 4.02 11.02 5.75
N SER A 343 4.14 12.31 5.40
CA SER A 343 3.01 13.15 4.99
C SER A 343 2.32 12.62 3.74
N HIS A 344 3.10 12.23 2.72
CA HIS A 344 2.56 11.64 1.51
C HIS A 344 1.87 10.30 1.78
N ARG A 345 2.45 9.46 2.65
CA ARG A 345 1.89 8.16 3.06
C ARG A 345 0.56 8.30 3.78
N LEU A 346 0.43 9.28 4.68
CA LEU A 346 -0.85 9.60 5.31
C LEU A 346 -1.91 9.90 4.23
N VAL A 347 -1.56 10.71 3.24
CA VAL A 347 -2.48 11.02 2.15
C VAL A 347 -2.78 9.79 1.31
N ALA A 348 -1.79 8.96 0.98
CA ALA A 348 -1.99 7.78 0.13
C ALA A 348 -2.83 6.68 0.81
N TRP A 349 -2.50 6.29 2.04
CA TRP A 349 -3.13 5.18 2.73
C TRP A 349 -4.33 5.61 3.59
N GLY A 350 -4.26 6.81 4.16
CA GLY A 350 -5.37 7.37 4.94
C GLY A 350 -6.59 7.62 4.05
N THR A 351 -6.43 8.22 2.88
CA THR A 351 -7.58 8.44 1.97
C THR A 351 -8.13 7.13 1.41
N LYS A 352 -7.31 6.08 1.24
CA LYS A 352 -7.78 4.75 0.83
C LYS A 352 -8.80 4.19 1.83
N SER A 353 -8.48 4.30 3.13
CA SER A 353 -9.38 3.85 4.21
C SER A 353 -10.65 4.69 4.27
N LEU A 354 -10.54 6.02 4.13
CA LEU A 354 -11.71 6.90 4.06
C LEU A 354 -12.58 6.62 2.83
N GLY A 355 -11.95 6.29 1.70
CA GLY A 355 -12.62 5.88 0.47
C GLY A 355 -13.43 4.61 0.68
N ALA A 356 -12.87 3.58 1.32
CA ALA A 356 -13.60 2.35 1.63
C ALA A 356 -14.87 2.61 2.45
N LEU A 357 -14.79 3.46 3.49
CA LEU A 357 -15.95 3.87 4.28
C LEU A 357 -17.00 4.61 3.43
N ALA A 358 -16.55 5.59 2.63
CA ALA A 358 -17.43 6.33 1.74
C ALA A 358 -18.09 5.44 0.69
N GLY A 359 -17.34 4.48 0.12
CA GLY A 359 -17.85 3.50 -0.85
C GLY A 359 -18.94 2.62 -0.25
N GLY A 360 -18.76 2.14 0.98
CA GLY A 360 -19.79 1.41 1.71
C GLY A 360 -21.05 2.24 1.96
N ALA A 361 -20.89 3.49 2.44
CA ALA A 361 -22.02 4.39 2.69
C ALA A 361 -22.79 4.75 1.42
N ILE A 362 -22.10 5.08 0.33
CA ILE A 362 -22.71 5.37 -0.98
C ILE A 362 -23.41 4.12 -1.53
N ALA A 363 -22.79 2.95 -1.42
CA ALA A 363 -23.40 1.69 -1.83
C ALA A 363 -24.70 1.40 -1.07
N GLN A 364 -24.74 1.66 0.23
CA GLN A 364 -25.92 1.45 1.06
C GLN A 364 -27.06 2.40 0.69
N ALA A 365 -26.76 3.68 0.43
CA ALA A 365 -27.76 4.69 0.14
C ALA A 365 -28.23 4.70 -1.32
N PHE A 366 -27.32 4.44 -2.27
CA PHE A 366 -27.55 4.66 -3.71
C PHE A 366 -27.17 3.46 -4.60
N GLY A 367 -26.78 2.33 -4.01
CA GLY A 367 -26.43 1.10 -4.72
C GLY A 367 -24.97 1.03 -5.21
N LEU A 368 -24.52 -0.20 -5.52
CA LEU A 368 -23.13 -0.51 -5.87
C LEU A 368 -22.63 0.25 -7.11
N ARG A 369 -23.47 0.34 -8.15
CA ARG A 369 -23.07 0.96 -9.43
C ARG A 369 -22.80 2.46 -9.28
N THR A 370 -23.51 3.14 -8.39
CA THR A 370 -23.32 4.57 -8.11
C THR A 370 -21.93 4.85 -7.56
N VAL A 371 -21.38 3.94 -6.74
CA VAL A 371 -19.99 4.04 -6.25
C VAL A 371 -19.02 4.11 -7.43
N PHE A 372 -19.12 3.19 -8.38
CA PHE A 372 -18.20 3.15 -9.52
C PHE A 372 -18.32 4.39 -10.41
N VAL A 373 -19.55 4.89 -10.65
CA VAL A 373 -19.77 6.10 -11.45
C VAL A 373 -19.14 7.32 -10.76
N VAL A 374 -19.45 7.55 -9.49
CA VAL A 374 -18.94 8.70 -8.72
C VAL A 374 -17.41 8.65 -8.64
N MET A 375 -16.84 7.49 -8.34
CA MET A 375 -15.39 7.32 -8.23
C MET A 375 -14.68 7.41 -9.58
N ALA A 376 -15.31 6.98 -10.68
CA ALA A 376 -14.78 7.18 -12.02
C ALA A 376 -14.74 8.67 -12.38
N VAL A 377 -15.83 9.40 -12.16
CA VAL A 377 -15.88 10.86 -12.40
C VAL A 377 -14.79 11.57 -11.60
N LEU A 378 -14.66 11.22 -10.32
CA LEU A 378 -13.63 11.76 -9.44
C LEU A 378 -12.21 11.47 -9.97
N ALA A 379 -11.94 10.22 -10.40
CA ALA A 379 -10.64 9.84 -10.95
C ALA A 379 -10.32 10.57 -12.25
N PHE A 380 -11.28 10.72 -13.18
CA PHE A 380 -11.08 11.44 -14.44
C PHE A 380 -10.92 12.95 -14.24
N ALA A 381 -11.61 13.56 -13.28
CA ALA A 381 -11.46 14.98 -12.96
C ALA A 381 -10.02 15.32 -12.53
N VAL A 382 -9.36 14.42 -11.79
CA VAL A 382 -7.96 14.56 -11.39
C VAL A 382 -7.01 14.54 -12.59
N VAL A 383 -7.27 13.66 -13.56
CA VAL A 383 -6.47 13.59 -14.80
C VAL A 383 -6.60 14.88 -15.61
N ALA A 384 -7.82 15.42 -15.73
CA ALA A 384 -8.07 16.69 -16.41
C ALA A 384 -7.34 17.86 -15.72
N GLY A 385 -7.36 17.91 -14.39
CA GLY A 385 -6.67 18.93 -13.61
C GLY A 385 -5.13 18.89 -13.75
N LEU A 386 -4.54 17.71 -13.99
CA LEU A 386 -3.10 17.60 -14.28
C LEU A 386 -2.72 18.39 -15.54
N ARG A 387 -3.51 18.27 -16.61
CA ARG A 387 -3.21 18.88 -17.91
C ARG A 387 -3.07 20.40 -17.78
N VAL A 388 -4.02 21.03 -17.09
CA VAL A 388 -4.07 22.47 -16.84
C VAL A 388 -2.83 22.93 -16.06
N LEU A 389 -2.41 22.17 -15.04
CA LEU A 389 -1.24 22.53 -14.21
C LEU A 389 0.10 22.39 -14.94
N THR A 390 0.19 21.51 -15.94
CA THR A 390 1.41 21.34 -16.75
C THR A 390 1.55 22.36 -17.86
N GLU A 391 0.46 22.79 -18.49
CA GLU A 391 0.47 23.85 -19.51
C GLU A 391 0.96 25.19 -18.90
N ASP A 392 0.47 25.50 -17.70
CA ASP A 392 0.82 26.69 -16.89
C ASP A 392 2.30 26.72 -16.41
N GLN A 393 2.97 25.55 -16.37
CA GLN A 393 4.38 25.43 -15.96
C GLN A 393 5.34 25.40 -17.15
N SER A 394 4.92 24.90 -18.32
CA SER A 394 5.73 24.99 -19.55
C SER A 394 5.94 26.43 -19.99
N GLU A 395 4.94 27.31 -19.78
CA GLU A 395 5.02 28.73 -20.14
C GLU A 395 6.03 29.50 -19.26
N CYS A 396 6.18 29.13 -17.98
CA CYS A 396 7.14 29.75 -17.05
C CYS A 396 8.60 29.30 -17.25
N VAL A 397 8.88 28.28 -18.07
CA VAL A 397 10.25 27.81 -18.37
C VAL A 397 10.71 28.29 -19.75
N SER A 398 9.79 28.80 -20.57
CA SER A 398 10.06 29.40 -21.88
C SER A 398 10.09 30.93 -21.88
N ALA A 399 9.89 31.57 -20.71
CA ALA A 399 10.04 33.00 -20.48
C ALA A 399 11.15 33.22 -19.45
#